data_AF-A0A452Z393-F1
#
_entry.id   AF-A0A452Z393-F1
#
_cell.length_a   1.000
_cell.length_b   1.000
_cell.length_c   1.000
_cell.angle_alpha   90.00
_cell.angle_beta   90.00
_cell.angle_gamma   90.00
#
_symmetry.space_group_name_H-M   'P 1'
#
loop_
_entity.id
_entity.type
_entity.pdbx_description
1 polymer ?
#
loop_
_entity_poly.entity_id
_entity_poly.type
_entity_poly.pdbx_seq_one_letter_code
_entity_poly.pdbx_strand_id
1 'polypeptide(L)'
;DVTTACTPQQCGDIGNLFSSYSTNPYAEFNIFGDPFAAYQVFHSGIPITLVPLDATNTIPVNEEFFYAFQQHQSTFEAEYCFKSLKMARDTWSDDQFHASYFMWDSFTSGVAISGMRNDKDCLHGNDFAELEYMNITVITSNEPYGIYDGSNPLFDGHAVPKFGLKKGGVHSGHVQTGIVDSFCIIEGSRKGRCEVW
;
A
#
# COMPACT_ATOMS: atom_id res chain seq x y z
N ASP A 1 3.82 28.68 7.22
CA ASP A 1 4.72 27.93 8.11
C ASP A 1 4.00 27.30 9.28
N VAL A 2 3.35 26.16 9.03
CA VAL A 2 3.13 25.10 10.04
C VAL A 2 3.06 23.78 9.27
N THR A 3 4.21 23.24 8.86
CA THR A 3 4.32 21.82 8.54
C THR A 3 4.49 21.09 9.87
N THR A 4 3.38 20.77 10.53
CA THR A 4 3.38 19.78 11.60
C THR A 4 3.71 18.43 10.96
N ALA A 5 5.00 18.10 10.92
CA ALA A 5 5.46 16.75 10.69
C ALA A 5 4.96 15.90 11.87
N CYS A 6 3.88 15.18 11.65
CA CYS A 6 3.35 14.25 12.63
C CYS A 6 4.32 13.07 12.79
N THR A 7 4.50 12.61 14.02
CA THR A 7 5.32 11.42 14.26
C THR A 7 4.51 10.16 13.94
N PRO A 8 5.08 9.13 13.28
CA PRO A 8 4.36 7.92 12.82
C PRO A 8 3.53 7.19 13.88
N GLN A 9 3.85 7.33 15.17
CA GLN A 9 3.04 6.74 16.26
C GLN A 9 1.81 7.56 16.66
N GLN A 10 1.70 8.83 16.28
CA GLN A 10 0.61 9.72 16.68
C GLN A 10 -0.49 9.87 15.61
N CYS A 11 -0.25 9.44 14.37
CA CYS A 11 -1.20 9.53 13.25
C CYS A 11 -1.60 8.20 12.62
N GLY A 12 -1.14 7.07 13.18
CA GLY A 12 -1.19 5.78 12.48
C GLY A 12 -0.04 5.67 11.47
N ASP A 13 0.37 4.44 11.16
CA ASP A 13 1.42 4.19 10.18
C ASP A 13 0.94 4.63 8.78
N ILE A 14 1.80 5.35 8.04
CA ILE A 14 1.49 5.91 6.71
C ILE A 14 1.36 4.77 5.68
N GLY A 15 2.19 3.73 5.83
CA GLY A 15 2.12 2.46 5.13
C GLY A 15 1.58 1.34 6.03
N ASN A 16 1.57 0.10 5.51
CA ASN A 16 1.02 -1.07 6.22
C ASN A 16 1.96 -2.28 6.25
N LEU A 17 3.28 -2.07 6.18
CA LEU A 17 4.28 -3.14 6.30
C LEU A 17 4.38 -3.64 7.75
N PHE A 18 3.52 -4.60 8.12
CA PHE A 18 3.32 -5.15 9.47
C PHE A 18 4.56 -5.65 10.23
N SER A 19 5.71 -5.80 9.57
CA SER A 19 6.97 -6.29 10.16
C SER A 19 8.19 -5.44 9.81
N SER A 20 8.01 -4.31 9.11
CA SER A 20 9.10 -3.49 8.59
C SER A 20 8.97 -2.00 8.93
N TYR A 21 8.05 -1.61 9.84
CA TYR A 21 7.80 -0.21 10.19
C TYR A 21 9.05 0.58 10.58
N SER A 22 10.00 -0.05 11.29
CA SER A 22 11.26 0.61 11.69
C SER A 22 12.21 0.87 10.53
N THR A 23 12.04 0.18 9.39
CA THR A 23 12.90 0.33 8.21
C THR A 23 12.18 0.97 7.04
N ASN A 24 10.85 0.92 6.97
CA ASN A 24 10.05 1.48 5.90
C ASN A 24 8.59 1.71 6.36
N PRO A 25 8.29 2.92 6.90
CA PRO A 25 6.96 3.22 7.40
C PRO A 25 6.00 3.78 6.32
N TYR A 26 6.44 3.94 5.08
CA TYR A 26 5.67 4.64 4.03
C TYR A 26 5.06 3.71 2.99
N ALA A 27 5.64 2.52 2.79
CA ALA A 27 5.21 1.65 1.73
C ALA A 27 3.89 0.93 2.07
N GLU A 28 3.03 0.82 1.05
CA GLU A 28 1.89 -0.10 1.04
C GLU A 28 2.37 -1.47 0.56
N PHE A 29 1.79 -2.54 1.12
CA PHE A 29 2.22 -3.92 0.95
C PHE A 29 2.24 -4.41 -0.50
N ASN A 30 1.21 -4.12 -1.30
CA ASN A 30 1.20 -4.51 -2.72
C ASN A 30 2.27 -3.79 -3.53
N ILE A 31 2.47 -2.49 -3.28
CA ILE A 31 3.55 -1.73 -3.93
C ILE A 31 4.92 -2.24 -3.48
N PHE A 32 5.09 -2.56 -2.20
CA PHE A 32 6.35 -3.10 -1.67
C PHE A 32 6.68 -4.50 -2.22
N GLY A 33 5.66 -5.32 -2.50
CA GLY A 33 5.85 -6.67 -3.02
C GLY A 33 6.61 -6.70 -4.35
N ASP A 34 6.33 -5.75 -5.25
CA ASP A 34 7.12 -5.51 -6.45
C ASP A 34 7.01 -4.04 -6.91
N PRO A 35 7.86 -3.15 -6.37
CA PRO A 35 7.75 -1.73 -6.65
C PRO A 35 8.16 -1.39 -8.09
N PHE A 36 8.92 -2.27 -8.76
CA PHE A 36 9.27 -2.09 -10.15
C PHE A 36 8.09 -2.40 -11.06
N ALA A 37 7.39 -3.52 -10.84
CA ALA A 37 6.16 -3.82 -11.56
C ALA A 37 5.11 -2.71 -11.36
N ALA A 38 4.95 -2.24 -10.12
CA ALA A 38 4.07 -1.10 -9.83
C ALA A 38 4.47 0.14 -10.64
N TYR A 39 5.77 0.51 -10.64
CA TYR A 39 6.27 1.63 -11.44
C TYR A 39 5.93 1.47 -12.92
N GLN A 40 6.10 0.29 -13.51
CA GLN A 40 5.77 0.04 -14.91
C GLN A 40 4.27 0.23 -15.19
N VAL A 41 3.39 -0.23 -14.30
CA VAL A 41 1.94 -0.06 -14.43
C VAL A 41 1.59 1.43 -14.41
N PHE A 42 2.05 2.18 -13.40
CA PHE A 42 1.77 3.62 -13.29
C PHE A 42 2.29 4.43 -14.49
N HIS A 43 3.36 3.99 -15.13
CA HIS A 43 3.94 4.65 -16.30
C HIS A 43 3.51 4.05 -17.65
N SER A 44 2.56 3.12 -17.67
CA SER A 44 2.12 2.45 -18.90
C SER A 44 1.28 3.32 -19.84
N GLY A 45 0.75 4.44 -19.34
CA GLY A 45 -0.14 5.34 -20.08
C GLY A 45 -1.60 4.88 -20.14
N ILE A 46 -1.95 3.77 -19.49
CA ILE A 46 -3.35 3.37 -19.34
C ILE A 46 -4.03 4.25 -18.27
N PRO A 47 -5.34 4.54 -18.38
CA PRO A 47 -6.08 5.17 -17.30
C PRO A 47 -6.08 4.26 -16.06
N ILE A 48 -5.66 4.80 -14.91
CA ILE A 48 -5.56 4.06 -13.65
C ILE A 48 -6.39 4.80 -12.60
N THR A 49 -7.24 4.06 -11.90
CA THR A 49 -7.87 4.49 -10.64
C THR A 49 -7.14 3.80 -9.50
N LEU A 50 -6.40 4.57 -8.70
CA LEU A 50 -5.76 4.07 -7.48
C LEU A 50 -6.74 4.21 -6.31
N VAL A 51 -6.91 3.13 -5.54
CA VAL A 51 -7.64 3.14 -4.27
C VAL A 51 -6.60 3.02 -3.14
N PRO A 52 -6.16 4.15 -2.54
CA PRO A 52 -5.04 4.17 -1.59
C PRO A 52 -5.48 3.78 -0.17
N LEU A 53 -4.49 3.59 0.72
CA LEU A 53 -4.73 3.35 2.14
C LEU A 53 -5.58 4.44 2.78
N ASP A 54 -5.34 5.72 2.45
CA ASP A 54 -6.13 6.85 2.92
C ASP A 54 -7.64 6.68 2.67
N ALA A 55 -8.01 6.12 1.51
CA ALA A 55 -9.40 5.88 1.16
C ALA A 55 -9.95 4.65 1.88
N THR A 56 -9.21 3.53 1.89
CA THR A 56 -9.65 2.26 2.48
C THR A 56 -9.71 2.30 4.01
N ASN A 57 -8.85 3.11 4.64
CA ASN A 57 -8.79 3.27 6.09
C ASN A 57 -10.07 3.93 6.64
N THR A 58 -10.92 4.50 5.77
CA THR A 58 -12.23 5.03 6.14
C THR A 58 -13.31 3.94 6.28
N ILE A 59 -13.04 2.70 5.86
CA ILE A 59 -14.00 1.59 5.85
C ILE A 59 -13.45 0.38 6.63
N PRO A 60 -13.39 0.47 7.97
CA PRO A 60 -12.93 -0.64 8.81
C PRO A 60 -13.94 -1.79 8.81
N VAL A 61 -13.43 -3.01 8.94
CA VAL A 61 -14.23 -4.18 9.32
C VAL A 61 -14.41 -4.16 10.84
N ASN A 62 -15.23 -3.23 11.30
CA ASN A 62 -15.51 -3.04 12.73
C ASN A 62 -16.38 -4.18 13.30
N GLU A 63 -16.51 -4.22 14.62
CA GLU A 63 -17.32 -5.22 15.32
C GLU A 63 -18.78 -5.22 14.87
N GLU A 64 -19.37 -4.03 14.70
CA GLU A 64 -20.76 -3.88 14.28
C GLU A 64 -21.03 -4.54 12.93
N PHE A 65 -20.19 -4.28 11.93
CA PHE A 65 -20.25 -4.92 10.62
C PHE A 65 -20.03 -6.43 10.75
N PHE A 66 -19.02 -6.86 11.51
CA PHE A 66 -18.70 -8.28 11.66
C PHE A 66 -19.88 -9.06 12.27
N TYR A 67 -20.50 -8.53 13.33
CA TYR A 67 -21.68 -9.13 13.95
C TYR A 67 -22.91 -9.06 13.06
N ALA A 68 -23.14 -7.94 12.36
CA ALA A 68 -24.24 -7.84 11.40
C ALA A 68 -24.09 -8.89 10.28
N PHE A 69 -22.88 -9.05 9.73
CA PHE A 69 -22.60 -10.06 8.71
C PHE A 69 -22.76 -11.47 9.28
N GLN A 70 -22.35 -11.72 10.52
CA GLN A 70 -22.57 -12.99 11.21
C GLN A 70 -24.06 -13.37 11.26
N GLN A 71 -24.96 -12.42 11.50
CA GLN A 71 -26.40 -12.68 11.58
C GLN A 71 -27.08 -12.82 10.22
N HIS A 72 -26.48 -12.31 9.14
CA HIS A 72 -27.12 -12.20 7.82
C HIS A 72 -26.34 -12.95 6.73
N GLN A 73 -26.38 -14.29 6.79
CA GLN A 73 -25.75 -15.19 5.82
C GLN A 73 -26.80 -16.02 5.07
N SER A 74 -27.71 -15.36 4.36
CA SER A 74 -28.87 -16.04 3.73
C SER A 74 -28.52 -16.84 2.46
N THR A 75 -27.29 -16.75 1.95
CA THR A 75 -26.83 -17.47 0.76
C THR A 75 -25.53 -18.20 1.05
N PHE A 76 -25.19 -19.20 0.21
CA PHE A 76 -23.95 -19.95 0.36
C PHE A 76 -22.71 -19.08 0.14
N GLU A 77 -22.79 -18.09 -0.75
CA GLU A 77 -21.73 -17.12 -0.99
C GLU A 77 -21.50 -16.25 0.25
N ALA A 78 -22.58 -15.74 0.87
CA ALA A 78 -22.49 -14.97 2.10
C ALA A 78 -21.90 -15.79 3.26
N GLU A 79 -22.30 -17.06 3.38
CA GLU A 79 -21.75 -17.97 4.39
C GLU A 79 -20.25 -18.24 4.17
N TYR A 80 -19.83 -18.45 2.91
CA TYR A 80 -18.43 -18.65 2.57
C TYR A 80 -17.59 -17.39 2.86
N CYS A 81 -18.07 -16.22 2.44
CA CYS A 81 -17.40 -14.95 2.69
C CYS A 81 -17.23 -14.69 4.20
N PHE A 82 -18.28 -14.90 4.99
CA PHE A 82 -18.19 -14.73 6.44
C PHE A 82 -17.23 -15.73 7.08
N LYS A 83 -17.27 -17.02 6.67
CA LYS A 83 -16.31 -18.03 7.17
C LYS A 83 -14.86 -17.66 6.86
N SER A 84 -14.58 -17.17 5.66
CA SER A 84 -13.24 -16.70 5.26
C SER A 84 -12.80 -15.49 6.08
N LEU A 85 -13.69 -14.51 6.27
CA LEU A 85 -13.43 -13.33 7.11
C LEU A 85 -13.18 -13.73 8.56
N LYS A 86 -14.00 -14.63 9.11
CA LYS A 86 -13.84 -15.17 10.45
C LYS A 86 -12.51 -15.90 10.62
N MET A 87 -12.10 -16.70 9.64
CA MET A 87 -10.80 -17.36 9.66
C MET A 87 -9.66 -16.34 9.72
N ALA A 88 -9.72 -15.26 8.93
CA ALA A 88 -8.74 -14.19 8.99
C ALA A 88 -8.75 -13.44 10.34
N ARG A 89 -9.94 -13.20 10.92
CA ARG A 89 -10.08 -12.61 12.26
C ARG A 89 -9.46 -13.50 13.33
N ASP A 90 -9.71 -14.81 13.27
CA ASP A 90 -9.27 -15.78 14.28
C ASP A 90 -7.75 -16.05 14.24
N THR A 91 -7.02 -15.60 13.21
CA THR A 91 -5.54 -15.64 13.21
C THR A 91 -4.89 -14.47 13.95
N TRP A 92 -5.65 -13.45 14.34
CA TRP A 92 -5.16 -12.28 15.07
C TRP A 92 -5.44 -12.44 16.57
N SER A 93 -4.56 -11.90 17.44
CA SER A 93 -4.87 -11.78 18.86
C SER A 93 -6.06 -10.84 19.04
N ASP A 94 -7.04 -11.24 19.86
CA ASP A 94 -8.31 -10.52 20.04
C ASP A 94 -8.11 -9.01 20.29
N ASP A 95 -9.01 -8.21 19.70
CA ASP A 95 -9.12 -6.74 19.62
C ASP A 95 -8.27 -6.02 18.55
N GLN A 96 -7.13 -6.55 18.08
CA GLN A 96 -6.34 -5.84 17.06
C GLN A 96 -6.92 -5.91 15.64
N PHE A 97 -7.69 -6.96 15.34
CA PHE A 97 -8.29 -7.16 14.03
C PHE A 97 -9.21 -6.00 13.64
N HIS A 98 -10.19 -5.67 14.48
CA HIS A 98 -11.18 -4.63 14.17
C HIS A 98 -10.57 -3.22 14.14
N ALA A 99 -9.43 -3.02 14.81
CA ALA A 99 -8.70 -1.75 14.78
C ALA A 99 -7.81 -1.58 13.52
N SER A 100 -7.43 -2.68 12.86
CA SER A 100 -6.38 -2.68 11.83
C SER A 100 -6.78 -3.29 10.49
N TYR A 101 -7.95 -3.94 10.42
CA TYR A 101 -8.42 -4.63 9.22
C TYR A 101 -9.51 -3.81 8.51
N PHE A 102 -9.24 -3.47 7.25
CA PHE A 102 -10.09 -2.61 6.43
C PHE A 102 -10.55 -3.34 5.17
N MET A 103 -11.60 -2.84 4.52
CA MET A 103 -12.16 -3.44 3.31
C MET A 103 -11.35 -3.13 2.05
N TRP A 104 -10.01 -3.28 2.06
CA TRP A 104 -9.12 -2.86 0.95
C TRP A 104 -9.59 -3.32 -0.44
N ASP A 105 -9.63 -4.64 -0.66
CA ASP A 105 -9.92 -5.22 -1.97
C ASP A 105 -11.41 -5.15 -2.33
N SER A 106 -12.28 -5.35 -1.33
CA SER A 106 -13.74 -5.27 -1.50
C SER A 106 -14.19 -3.86 -1.84
N PHE A 107 -13.60 -2.84 -1.20
CA PHE A 107 -13.87 -1.43 -1.51
C PHE A 107 -13.39 -1.09 -2.92
N THR A 108 -12.19 -1.53 -3.31
CA THR A 108 -11.69 -1.38 -4.68
C THR A 108 -12.64 -1.97 -5.71
N SER A 109 -13.19 -3.16 -5.43
CA SER A 109 -14.21 -3.80 -6.28
C SER A 109 -15.50 -2.98 -6.36
N GLY A 110 -15.96 -2.42 -5.25
CA GLY A 110 -17.12 -1.53 -5.19
C GLY A 110 -16.92 -0.25 -6.02
N VAL A 111 -15.77 0.41 -5.87
CA VAL A 111 -15.38 1.59 -6.65
C VAL A 111 -15.37 1.24 -8.15
N ALA A 112 -14.77 0.12 -8.55
CA ALA A 112 -14.74 -0.30 -9.94
C ALA A 112 -16.14 -0.56 -10.52
N ILE A 113 -17.00 -1.29 -9.80
CA ILE A 113 -18.37 -1.60 -10.24
C ILE A 113 -19.20 -0.33 -10.38
N SER A 114 -19.13 0.58 -9.40
CA SER A 114 -19.86 1.85 -9.45
C SER A 114 -19.37 2.71 -10.62
N GLY A 115 -18.06 2.83 -10.82
CA GLY A 115 -17.50 3.57 -11.97
C GLY A 115 -17.96 3.01 -13.31
N MET A 116 -17.85 1.69 -13.52
CA MET A 116 -18.31 1.04 -14.75
C MET A 116 -19.81 1.20 -15.00
N ARG A 117 -20.62 1.25 -13.94
CA ARG A 117 -22.07 1.47 -14.05
C ARG A 117 -22.38 2.91 -14.41
N ASN A 118 -21.78 3.86 -13.70
CA ASN A 118 -22.03 5.28 -13.89
C ASN A 118 -21.56 5.76 -15.27
N ASP A 119 -20.43 5.23 -15.77
CA ASP A 119 -19.96 5.48 -17.13
C ASP A 119 -20.98 5.05 -18.20
N LYS A 120 -21.66 3.90 -18.01
CA LYS A 120 -22.70 3.42 -18.93
C LYS A 120 -23.94 4.31 -18.92
N ASP A 121 -24.28 4.83 -17.76
CA ASP A 121 -25.45 5.69 -17.57
C ASP A 121 -25.13 7.18 -17.86
N CYS A 122 -23.91 7.49 -18.32
CA CYS A 122 -23.38 8.85 -18.50
C CYS A 122 -23.49 9.72 -17.23
N LEU A 123 -23.49 9.09 -16.07
CA LEU A 123 -23.45 9.74 -14.77
C LEU A 123 -21.99 10.03 -14.41
N HIS A 124 -21.72 11.22 -13.89
CA HIS A 124 -20.38 11.58 -13.45
C HIS A 124 -20.18 11.17 -11.99
N GLY A 125 -19.07 10.48 -11.69
CA GLY A 125 -18.63 10.20 -10.33
C GLY A 125 -18.79 8.74 -9.90
N ASN A 126 -18.61 8.51 -8.60
CA ASN A 126 -18.65 7.19 -7.98
C ASN A 126 -19.53 7.22 -6.73
N ASP A 127 -20.28 6.15 -6.49
CA ASP A 127 -21.25 6.09 -5.39
C ASP A 127 -20.58 5.89 -4.03
N PHE A 128 -19.33 5.41 -4.02
CA PHE A 128 -18.61 5.01 -2.80
C PHE A 128 -17.39 5.89 -2.49
N ALA A 129 -16.92 6.68 -3.47
CA ALA A 129 -15.68 7.45 -3.33
C ALA A 129 -15.73 8.77 -4.11
N GLU A 130 -14.97 9.75 -3.64
CA GLU A 130 -14.63 10.93 -4.44
C GLU A 130 -13.36 10.63 -5.25
N LEU A 131 -13.36 10.99 -6.53
CA LEU A 131 -12.24 10.72 -7.44
C LEU A 131 -11.50 12.02 -7.75
N GLU A 132 -10.18 12.00 -7.56
CA GLU A 132 -9.30 13.13 -7.86
C GLU A 132 -8.19 12.72 -8.81
N TYR A 133 -7.85 13.61 -9.75
CA TYR A 133 -6.71 13.42 -10.64
C TYR A 133 -5.43 13.85 -9.94
N MET A 134 -4.44 12.95 -9.93
CA MET A 134 -3.15 13.18 -9.29
C MET A 134 -2.01 12.64 -10.15
N ASN A 135 -0.88 13.35 -10.14
CA ASN A 135 0.37 12.81 -10.69
C ASN A 135 1.00 11.87 -9.65
N ILE A 136 1.15 10.60 -10.02
CA ILE A 136 1.64 9.56 -9.13
C ILE A 136 2.89 8.93 -9.74
N THR A 137 3.89 8.65 -8.90
CA THR A 137 5.06 7.86 -9.25
C THR A 137 5.39 6.91 -8.11
N VAL A 138 6.03 5.79 -8.42
CA VAL A 138 6.59 4.88 -7.42
C VAL A 138 8.06 5.23 -7.21
N ILE A 139 8.45 5.47 -5.97
CA ILE A 139 9.83 5.77 -5.60
C ILE A 139 10.40 4.56 -4.87
N THR A 140 11.60 4.13 -5.25
CA THR A 140 12.25 2.95 -4.66
C THR A 140 13.62 3.27 -4.09
N SER A 141 14.03 4.53 -4.11
CA SER A 141 15.36 4.97 -3.66
C SER A 141 15.25 5.77 -2.38
N ASN A 142 16.15 5.53 -1.42
CA ASN A 142 16.29 6.37 -0.23
C ASN A 142 16.73 7.80 -0.56
N GLU A 143 16.48 8.74 0.35
CA GLU A 143 17.03 10.09 0.21
C GLU A 143 18.58 10.11 0.32
N PRO A 144 19.25 11.02 -0.41
CA PRO A 144 18.69 11.90 -1.45
C PRO A 144 18.31 11.15 -2.73
N TYR A 145 17.10 11.40 -3.23
CA TYR A 145 16.58 10.73 -4.42
C TYR A 145 17.44 10.95 -5.67
N GLY A 146 17.49 9.95 -6.54
CA GLY A 146 18.25 10.03 -7.79
C GLY A 146 19.76 9.86 -7.64
N ILE A 147 20.28 9.71 -6.41
CA ILE A 147 21.71 9.45 -6.20
C ILE A 147 21.98 7.95 -6.26
N TYR A 148 23.00 7.58 -7.03
CA TYR A 148 23.52 6.22 -7.09
C TYR A 148 24.72 6.09 -6.15
N ASP A 149 24.56 5.33 -5.07
CA ASP A 149 25.56 5.13 -4.01
C ASP A 149 26.26 3.75 -4.08
N GLY A 150 25.97 2.97 -5.12
CA GLY A 150 26.50 1.62 -5.32
C GLY A 150 25.76 0.51 -4.58
N SER A 151 24.78 0.83 -3.72
CA SER A 151 24.04 -0.16 -2.95
C SER A 151 22.89 -0.83 -3.69
N ASN A 152 22.55 -0.33 -4.89
CA ASN A 152 21.39 -0.78 -5.62
C ASN A 152 21.70 -2.00 -6.50
N PRO A 153 21.13 -3.18 -6.22
CA PRO A 153 21.41 -4.44 -6.94
C PRO A 153 20.85 -4.48 -8.38
N LEU A 154 20.10 -3.46 -8.80
CA LEU A 154 19.60 -3.28 -10.16
C LEU A 154 20.63 -2.57 -11.07
N PHE A 155 21.54 -1.81 -10.47
CA PHE A 155 22.61 -1.10 -11.18
C PHE A 155 24.00 -1.68 -10.89
N ASP A 156 24.27 -2.02 -9.62
CA ASP A 156 25.60 -2.45 -9.19
C ASP A 156 25.94 -3.86 -9.68
N GLY A 157 27.21 -4.07 -10.05
CA GLY A 157 27.67 -5.34 -10.64
C GLY A 157 27.15 -5.65 -12.04
N HIS A 158 26.40 -4.74 -12.68
CA HIS A 158 25.80 -4.94 -14.01
C HIS A 158 26.34 -3.95 -15.06
N ALA A 159 26.77 -4.47 -16.21
CA ALA A 159 27.21 -3.64 -17.35
C ALA A 159 26.04 -2.84 -17.98
N VAL A 160 24.83 -3.40 -17.93
CA VAL A 160 23.57 -2.77 -18.34
C VAL A 160 22.60 -2.90 -17.16
N PRO A 161 21.97 -1.80 -16.70
CA PRO A 161 21.01 -1.85 -15.61
C PRO A 161 19.86 -2.83 -15.89
N LYS A 162 19.40 -3.51 -14.84
CA LYS A 162 18.21 -4.36 -14.94
C LYS A 162 16.99 -3.52 -15.33
N PHE A 163 16.10 -4.14 -16.08
CA PHE A 163 14.84 -3.56 -16.54
C PHE A 163 14.95 -2.24 -17.34
N GLY A 164 16.13 -1.94 -17.90
CA GLY A 164 16.36 -0.72 -18.67
C GLY A 164 16.33 0.56 -17.83
N LEU A 165 16.55 0.44 -16.52
CA LEU A 165 16.57 1.58 -15.60
C LEU A 165 17.68 2.57 -15.93
N LYS A 166 17.39 3.86 -15.80
CA LYS A 166 18.37 4.94 -15.98
C LYS A 166 18.88 5.43 -14.64
N LYS A 167 20.20 5.62 -14.55
CA LYS A 167 20.84 6.31 -13.42
C LYS A 167 20.36 7.77 -13.35
N GLY A 168 20.20 8.30 -12.15
CA GLY A 168 19.71 9.67 -11.90
C GLY A 168 18.19 9.80 -11.73
N GLY A 169 17.43 8.70 -11.80
CA GLY A 169 15.97 8.67 -11.59
C GLY A 169 15.54 8.14 -10.22
N VAL A 170 14.22 8.01 -10.01
CA VAL A 170 13.55 7.59 -8.75
C VAL A 170 13.93 6.19 -8.23
N HIS A 171 14.68 5.44 -9.02
CA HIS A 171 15.20 4.12 -8.66
C HIS A 171 16.68 4.11 -8.30
N SER A 172 17.40 5.24 -8.35
CA SER A 172 18.88 5.21 -8.36
C SER A 172 19.54 4.79 -7.04
N GLY A 173 18.93 5.14 -5.91
CA GLY A 173 19.39 4.75 -4.58
C GLY A 173 19.06 3.31 -4.24
N HIS A 174 19.29 2.92 -2.98
CA HIS A 174 19.04 1.55 -2.53
C HIS A 174 17.57 1.17 -2.68
N VAL A 175 17.30 -0.01 -3.25
CA VAL A 175 15.98 -0.62 -3.30
C VAL A 175 15.90 -1.67 -2.21
N GLN A 176 15.03 -1.45 -1.22
CA GLN A 176 14.77 -2.46 -0.19
C GLN A 176 14.22 -3.73 -0.85
N THR A 177 14.96 -4.82 -0.77
CA THR A 177 14.63 -6.10 -1.44
C THR A 177 13.77 -7.02 -0.58
N GLY A 178 13.54 -6.66 0.68
CA GLY A 178 12.67 -7.38 1.60
C GLY A 178 12.62 -6.78 3.00
N ILE A 179 11.74 -7.31 3.84
CA ILE A 179 11.55 -6.85 5.23
C ILE A 179 12.84 -6.96 6.06
N VAL A 180 13.69 -7.95 5.76
CA VAL A 180 14.96 -8.23 6.45
C VAL A 180 16.20 -7.74 5.68
N ASP A 181 16.03 -6.73 4.82
CA ASP A 181 17.14 -6.17 4.05
C ASP A 181 18.23 -5.61 4.99
N SER A 182 19.40 -6.25 4.99
CA SER A 182 20.50 -5.90 5.89
C SER A 182 21.07 -4.51 5.63
N PHE A 183 20.90 -3.95 4.42
CA PHE A 183 21.29 -2.57 4.15
C PHE A 183 20.39 -1.57 4.88
N CYS A 184 19.10 -1.88 4.98
CA CYS A 184 18.11 -1.04 5.65
C CYS A 184 18.16 -1.17 7.17
N ILE A 185 18.70 -2.26 7.70
CA ILE A 185 18.82 -2.51 9.15
C ILE A 185 20.05 -1.82 9.74
N ILE A 186 19.86 -1.12 10.86
CA ILE A 186 20.95 -0.55 11.66
C ILE A 186 20.92 -1.23 13.04
N GLU A 187 21.94 -2.02 13.36
CA GLU A 187 22.04 -2.70 14.66
C GLU A 187 22.02 -1.71 15.83
N GLY A 188 21.19 -1.99 16.83
CA GLY A 188 21.05 -1.14 18.02
C GLY A 188 20.24 0.15 17.81
N SER A 189 19.76 0.42 16.59
CA SER A 189 18.90 1.56 16.29
C SER A 189 17.43 1.17 16.27
N ARG A 190 16.55 2.07 16.72
CA ARG A 190 15.09 1.97 16.51
C ARG A 190 14.67 2.41 15.10
N LYS A 191 15.60 3.04 14.36
CA LYS A 191 15.42 3.59 13.03
C LYS A 191 16.31 2.88 12.01
N GLY A 192 15.72 2.46 10.91
CA GLY A 192 16.43 1.87 9.79
C GLY A 192 16.99 2.93 8.84
N ARG A 193 17.98 2.55 8.03
CA ARG A 193 18.58 3.42 7.01
C ARG A 193 17.54 3.87 5.96
N CYS A 194 16.58 3.01 5.68
CA CYS A 194 15.53 3.22 4.70
C CYS A 194 14.27 3.86 5.30
N GLU A 195 14.30 4.34 6.56
CA GLU A 195 13.19 5.09 7.16
C GLU A 195 13.19 6.56 6.71
N VAL A 196 14.33 7.06 6.21
CA VAL A 196 14.49 8.45 5.77
C VAL A 196 14.09 8.52 4.29
N TRP A 197 12.80 8.82 4.08
CA TRP A 197 12.21 9.23 2.81
C TRP A 197 11.83 10.71 2.90
#